data_AF-A0A813FC84-F1
#
_entry.id   AF-A0A813FC84-F1
#
_cell.length_a   1.000
_cell.length_b   1.000
_cell.length_c   1.000
_cell.angle_alpha   90.00
_cell.angle_beta   90.00
_cell.angle_gamma   90.00
#
_symmetry.space_group_name_H-M   'P 1'
#
loop_
_entity.id
_entity.type
_entity.pdbx_description
1 polymer ?
#
loop_
_entity_poly.entity_id
_entity_poly.type
_entity_poly.pdbx_seq_one_letter_code
_entity_poly.pdbx_strand_id
1 'polypeptide(L)'
;MTRGKAAEQRFNAGEACGIVRLPIRPSGWVTVSTGKGSASLELTEAPRWRAVFKSPSLYGDVLVRAGSSLSSCEIALLHRGDIVQQMGPEVRIGDLLRMPIVTLGSHWRDWKPEESPEGPSQEKEAAEKILRSGVHKGCVGWVTILVSIDACAASSPVFFEACALAKPQAPKQEPFCYQ
;
A
#
# COMPACT_ATOMS: atom_id res chain seq x y z
N MET A 1 13.93 -38.12 -28.21
CA MET A 1 13.35 -36.76 -28.16
C MET A 1 13.75 -36.11 -26.84
N THR A 2 14.78 -35.27 -26.85
CA THR A 2 15.26 -34.54 -25.66
C THR A 2 14.48 -33.24 -25.53
N ARG A 3 13.73 -33.07 -24.43
CA ARG A 3 13.09 -31.79 -24.08
C ARG A 3 14.17 -30.74 -23.89
N GLY A 4 14.19 -29.72 -24.75
CA GLY A 4 15.02 -28.54 -24.58
C GLY A 4 14.72 -27.88 -23.23
N LYS A 5 15.76 -27.68 -22.43
CA LYS A 5 15.69 -26.99 -21.13
C LYS A 5 15.35 -25.52 -21.42
N ALA A 6 14.21 -25.04 -20.94
CA ALA A 6 13.85 -23.64 -21.07
C ALA A 6 14.90 -22.78 -20.34
N ALA A 7 15.55 -21.87 -21.06
CA ALA A 7 16.53 -20.97 -20.47
C ALA A 7 15.82 -19.96 -19.57
N GLU A 8 16.23 -19.89 -18.30
CA GLU A 8 15.80 -18.86 -17.36
C GLU A 8 16.30 -17.50 -17.87
N GLN A 9 15.40 -16.70 -18.44
CA GLN A 9 15.73 -15.32 -18.83
C GLN A 9 15.72 -14.43 -17.59
N ARG A 10 16.90 -13.89 -17.24
CA ARG A 10 17.05 -12.87 -16.20
C ARG A 10 17.17 -11.50 -16.85
N PHE A 11 16.26 -10.60 -16.49
CA PHE A 11 16.25 -9.22 -16.94
C PHE A 11 17.08 -8.37 -15.95
N ASN A 12 18.34 -8.10 -16.30
CA ASN A 12 19.27 -7.39 -15.41
C ASN A 12 19.46 -5.91 -15.80
N ALA A 13 19.03 -5.50 -17.00
CA ALA A 13 19.06 -4.12 -17.51
C ALA A 13 18.17 -3.99 -18.77
N GLY A 14 17.71 -2.77 -19.08
CA GLY A 14 16.93 -2.43 -20.29
C GLY A 14 15.59 -1.76 -20.00
N GLU A 15 15.00 -1.09 -21.00
CA GLU A 15 13.67 -0.49 -20.91
C GLU A 15 12.63 -1.61 -20.88
N ALA A 16 12.01 -1.78 -19.72
CA ALA A 16 11.08 -2.86 -19.41
C ALA A 16 9.70 -2.61 -20.03
N CYS A 17 9.62 -2.51 -21.36
CA CYS A 17 8.34 -2.36 -22.06
C CYS A 17 7.56 -3.69 -21.98
N GLY A 18 6.33 -3.64 -21.46
CA GLY A 18 5.52 -4.84 -21.27
C GLY A 18 5.96 -5.69 -20.07
N ILE A 19 6.52 -5.09 -19.02
CA ILE A 19 6.76 -5.78 -17.75
C ILE A 19 5.77 -5.26 -16.70
N VAL A 20 4.98 -6.16 -16.13
CA VAL A 20 4.02 -5.84 -15.07
C VAL A 20 4.45 -6.54 -13.78
N ARG A 21 4.43 -5.81 -12.67
CA ARG A 21 4.61 -6.38 -11.33
C ARG A 21 3.26 -6.82 -10.78
N LEU A 22 3.15 -8.10 -10.45
CA LEU A 22 1.93 -8.72 -10.00
C LEU A 22 2.12 -9.31 -8.60
N PRO A 23 1.21 -9.04 -7.65
CA PRO A 23 1.17 -9.81 -6.42
C PRO A 23 0.78 -11.26 -6.74
N ILE A 24 1.36 -12.22 -6.02
CA ILE A 24 1.05 -13.66 -6.15
C ILE A 24 0.68 -14.27 -4.80
N ARG A 25 -0.11 -15.35 -4.84
CA ARG A 25 -0.45 -16.16 -3.66
C ARG A 25 0.60 -17.25 -3.40
N PRO A 26 0.81 -17.68 -2.14
CA PRO A 26 0.18 -17.20 -0.91
C PRO A 26 0.76 -15.86 -0.40
N SER A 27 1.98 -15.51 -0.79
CA SER A 27 2.57 -14.17 -0.60
C SER A 27 3.67 -13.95 -1.64
N GLY A 28 3.93 -12.70 -2.02
CA GLY A 28 5.03 -12.32 -2.90
C GLY A 28 4.64 -11.42 -4.06
N TRP A 29 5.65 -10.96 -4.80
CA TRP A 29 5.52 -10.15 -6.01
C TRP A 29 6.35 -10.79 -7.12
N VAL A 30 5.72 -11.04 -8.27
CA VAL A 30 6.40 -11.53 -9.47
C VAL A 30 6.43 -10.42 -10.52
N THR A 31 7.51 -10.39 -11.28
CA THR A 31 7.64 -9.49 -12.43
C THR A 31 7.40 -10.34 -13.68
N VAL A 32 6.29 -10.12 -14.37
CA VAL A 32 5.89 -10.92 -15.54
C VAL A 32 6.07 -10.08 -16.80
N SER A 33 6.69 -10.67 -17.82
CA SER A 33 6.64 -10.11 -19.16
C SER A 33 5.25 -10.38 -19.75
N THR A 34 4.57 -9.35 -20.25
CA THR A 34 3.27 -9.45 -20.94
C THR A 34 3.38 -10.12 -22.31
N GLY A 35 4.55 -10.66 -22.67
CA GLY A 35 4.75 -11.48 -23.85
C GLY A 35 3.88 -12.74 -23.83
N LYS A 36 3.43 -13.17 -25.02
CA LYS A 36 2.62 -14.37 -25.21
C LYS A 36 3.36 -15.62 -24.72
N GLY A 37 3.10 -16.03 -23.49
CA GLY A 37 3.41 -17.37 -23.00
C GLY A 37 4.15 -17.39 -21.66
N SER A 38 3.42 -17.62 -20.58
CA SER A 38 3.49 -18.88 -19.83
C SER A 38 2.83 -18.74 -18.45
N ALA A 39 2.16 -19.83 -18.04
CA ALA A 39 1.56 -20.12 -16.74
C ALA A 39 0.31 -19.31 -16.31
N SER A 40 -0.72 -20.06 -15.89
CA SER A 40 -1.96 -19.57 -15.27
C SER A 40 -1.65 -19.02 -13.88
N LEU A 41 -1.04 -17.84 -13.80
CA LEU A 41 -0.96 -17.09 -12.55
C LEU A 41 -2.33 -16.46 -12.29
N GLU A 42 -2.90 -16.75 -11.13
CA GLU A 42 -4.07 -16.03 -10.65
C GLU A 42 -3.64 -14.60 -10.29
N LEU A 43 -4.00 -13.65 -11.16
CA LEU A 43 -3.89 -12.25 -10.84
C LEU A 43 -4.70 -11.97 -9.57
N THR A 44 -4.04 -11.50 -8.52
CA THR A 44 -4.72 -11.06 -7.30
C THR A 44 -4.69 -9.55 -7.21
N GLU A 45 -5.65 -8.98 -6.48
CA GLU A 45 -5.62 -7.55 -6.18
C GLU A 45 -4.40 -7.24 -5.32
N ALA A 46 -3.81 -6.07 -5.54
CA ALA A 46 -2.73 -5.60 -4.69
C ALA A 46 -3.23 -5.46 -3.24
N PRO A 47 -2.42 -5.87 -2.24
CA PRO A 47 -2.78 -5.74 -0.83
C PRO A 47 -3.16 -4.30 -0.49
N ARG A 48 -4.28 -4.15 0.22
CA ARG A 48 -4.74 -2.88 0.76
C ARG A 48 -4.57 -2.86 2.27
N TRP A 49 -4.16 -1.72 2.77
CA TRP A 49 -3.79 -1.51 4.16
C TRP A 49 -4.53 -0.30 4.70
N ARG A 50 -5.09 -0.42 5.90
CA ARG A 50 -5.69 0.69 6.62
C ARG A 50 -4.72 1.17 7.68
N ALA A 51 -4.44 2.47 7.70
CA ALA A 51 -3.69 3.07 8.79
C ALA A 51 -4.51 2.98 10.07
N VAL A 52 -3.99 2.35 11.12
CA VAL A 52 -4.69 2.14 12.40
C VAL A 52 -4.00 2.79 13.58
N PHE A 53 -2.72 3.16 13.42
CA PHE A 53 -1.99 3.86 14.45
C PHE A 53 -2.64 5.20 14.76
N LYS A 54 -2.76 5.50 16.05
CA LYS A 54 -3.22 6.78 16.56
C LYS A 54 -2.11 7.34 17.43
N SER A 55 -1.44 8.36 16.93
CA SER A 55 -0.53 9.18 17.70
C SER A 55 -1.33 10.19 18.54
N PRO A 56 -0.72 10.78 19.58
CA PRO A 56 -1.29 11.95 20.25
C PRO A 56 -1.20 13.23 19.39
N SER A 57 -0.59 13.18 18.20
CA SER A 57 -0.44 14.32 17.30
C SER A 57 -1.76 14.64 16.60
N LEU A 58 -2.06 15.93 16.47
CA LEU A 58 -3.19 16.42 15.67
C LEU A 58 -2.90 16.43 14.16
N TYR A 59 -1.63 16.31 13.78
CA TYR A 59 -1.22 16.51 12.39
C TYR A 59 -1.33 15.24 11.54
N GLY A 60 -1.45 14.07 12.19
CA GLY A 60 -1.66 12.72 11.63
C GLY A 60 -0.58 11.73 12.04
N ASP A 61 -0.70 10.48 11.57
CA ASP A 61 -0.16 9.32 12.28
C ASP A 61 0.98 8.62 11.56
N VAL A 62 0.93 8.55 10.22
CA VAL A 62 1.92 7.79 9.43
C VAL A 62 2.47 8.62 8.29
N LEU A 63 3.78 8.78 8.27
CA LEU A 63 4.46 9.61 7.29
C LEU A 63 4.76 8.84 5.99
N VAL A 64 4.47 9.46 4.85
CA VAL A 64 4.76 8.95 3.50
C VAL A 64 5.90 9.76 2.89
N ARG A 65 6.94 9.08 2.41
CA ARG A 65 8.10 9.71 1.78
C ARG A 65 8.18 9.44 0.28
N ALA A 66 8.82 10.35 -0.46
CA ALA A 66 9.05 10.22 -1.90
C ALA A 66 9.88 8.98 -2.28
N GLY A 67 10.79 8.57 -1.41
CA GLY A 67 11.71 7.46 -1.66
C GLY A 67 11.82 6.47 -0.51
N SER A 68 12.54 5.38 -0.79
CA SER A 68 12.84 4.34 0.19
C SER A 68 13.85 4.79 1.26
N SER A 69 14.56 5.90 1.05
CA SER A 69 15.45 6.49 2.05
C SER A 69 14.66 7.16 3.17
N LEU A 70 15.19 7.17 4.41
CA LEU A 70 14.62 7.97 5.50
C LEU A 70 14.87 9.47 5.29
N SER A 71 15.91 9.83 4.55
CA SER A 71 16.24 11.23 4.24
C SER A 71 15.46 11.78 3.04
N SER A 72 14.66 10.97 2.35
CA SER A 72 13.88 11.48 1.21
C SER A 72 12.74 12.38 1.67
N CYS A 73 12.36 13.32 0.82
CA CYS A 73 11.30 14.30 1.09
C CYS A 73 10.00 13.63 1.55
N GLU A 74 9.34 14.29 2.48
CA GLU A 74 8.01 13.94 2.95
C GLU A 74 7.00 14.45 1.93
N ILE A 75 6.05 13.60 1.51
CA ILE A 75 5.12 13.94 0.43
C ILE A 75 3.66 13.83 0.84
N ALA A 76 3.39 13.11 1.92
CA ALA A 76 2.04 12.89 2.43
C ALA A 76 2.12 12.41 3.87
N LEU A 77 0.99 12.53 4.56
CA LEU A 77 0.83 12.06 5.91
C LEU A 77 -0.57 11.43 6.06
N LEU A 78 -0.60 10.17 6.45
CA LEU A 78 -1.81 9.37 6.60
C LEU A 78 -2.38 9.56 8.00
N HIS A 79 -3.70 9.64 8.05
CA HIS A 79 -4.48 9.63 9.28
C HIS A 79 -5.01 8.23 9.55
N ARG A 80 -5.33 7.94 10.81
CA ARG A 80 -6.11 6.75 11.16
C ARG A 80 -7.35 6.62 10.27
N GLY A 81 -7.49 5.46 9.63
CA GLY A 81 -8.57 5.13 8.70
C GLY A 81 -8.23 5.32 7.23
N ASP A 82 -7.15 6.03 6.89
CA ASP A 82 -6.71 6.16 5.49
C ASP A 82 -6.34 4.80 4.91
N ILE A 83 -6.71 4.59 3.63
CA ILE A 83 -6.47 3.34 2.91
C ILE A 83 -5.37 3.54 1.88
N VAL A 84 -4.38 2.66 1.91
CA VAL A 84 -3.28 2.62 0.96
C VAL A 84 -3.23 1.26 0.29
N GLN A 85 -2.73 1.23 -0.94
CA GLN A 85 -2.50 0.00 -1.69
C GLN A 85 -1.00 -0.19 -1.88
N GLN A 86 -0.52 -1.39 -1.61
CA GLN A 86 0.87 -1.75 -1.83
C GLN A 86 1.16 -1.80 -3.33
N MET A 87 2.23 -1.14 -3.78
CA MET A 87 2.63 -1.03 -5.19
C MET A 87 3.83 -1.92 -5.56
N GLY A 88 4.32 -2.72 -4.62
CA GLY A 88 5.51 -3.54 -4.81
C GLY A 88 5.95 -4.26 -3.54
N PRO A 89 7.03 -5.05 -3.64
CA PRO A 89 7.53 -5.82 -2.52
C PRO A 89 7.98 -4.91 -1.38
N GLU A 90 7.90 -5.46 -0.17
CA GLU A 90 8.50 -4.84 1.00
C GLU A 90 10.02 -4.88 0.86
N VAL A 91 10.67 -3.80 1.27
CA VAL A 91 12.13 -3.64 1.25
C VAL A 91 12.59 -3.47 2.68
N ARG A 92 13.49 -4.34 3.13
CA ARG A 92 14.14 -4.21 4.43
C ARG A 92 15.39 -3.33 4.31
N ILE A 93 15.49 -2.30 5.15
CA ILE A 93 16.63 -1.38 5.22
C ILE A 93 17.07 -1.31 6.68
N GLY A 94 18.11 -2.05 7.05
CA GLY A 94 18.43 -2.31 8.46
C GLY A 94 17.28 -3.05 9.14
N ASP A 95 16.83 -2.54 10.29
CA ASP A 95 15.70 -3.09 11.06
C ASP A 95 14.34 -2.52 10.66
N LEU A 96 14.30 -1.72 9.58
CA LEU A 96 13.08 -1.12 9.08
C LEU A 96 12.55 -1.91 7.90
N LEU A 97 11.24 -2.17 7.93
CA LEU A 97 10.51 -2.66 6.76
C LEU A 97 9.88 -1.47 6.07
N ARG A 98 10.02 -1.37 4.76
CA ARG A 98 9.44 -0.29 3.97
C ARG A 98 8.58 -0.85 2.87
N MET A 99 7.45 -0.20 2.65
CA MET A 99 6.46 -0.63 1.69
C MET A 99 6.19 0.50 0.70
N PRO A 100 6.36 0.27 -0.62
CA PRO A 100 5.90 1.21 -1.62
C PRO A 100 4.37 1.16 -1.66
N ILE A 101 3.75 2.32 -1.60
CA ILE A 101 2.30 2.46 -1.56
C ILE A 101 1.78 3.49 -2.56
N VAL A 102 0.51 3.36 -2.89
CA VAL A 102 -0.31 4.43 -3.48
C VAL A 102 -1.50 4.70 -2.56
N THR A 103 -1.83 5.97 -2.41
CA THR A 103 -2.94 6.40 -1.56
C THR A 103 -4.25 6.25 -2.34
N LEU A 104 -5.21 5.48 -1.82
CA LEU A 104 -6.47 5.22 -2.52
C LEU A 104 -7.53 6.30 -2.31
N GLY A 105 -7.24 7.24 -1.43
CA GLY A 105 -8.15 8.28 -1.00
C GLY A 105 -8.38 8.19 0.49
N SER A 106 -8.77 9.33 1.05
CA SER A 106 -9.02 9.45 2.46
C SER A 106 -10.44 9.06 2.82
N HIS A 107 -10.58 8.08 3.72
CA HIS A 107 -11.87 7.78 4.35
C HIS A 107 -12.19 8.78 5.48
N TRP A 108 -11.28 9.68 5.84
CA TRP A 108 -11.51 10.63 6.94
C TRP A 108 -12.69 11.58 6.72
N ARG A 109 -13.18 11.78 5.48
CA ARG A 109 -14.38 12.63 5.28
C ARG A 109 -15.65 12.03 5.88
N ASP A 110 -15.73 10.71 6.00
CA ASP A 110 -16.82 10.03 6.70
C ASP A 110 -16.51 9.80 8.19
N TRP A 111 -15.29 10.13 8.62
CA TRP A 111 -14.93 10.14 10.03
C TRP A 111 -15.58 11.35 10.69
N LYS A 112 -16.68 11.10 11.40
CA LYS A 112 -17.18 12.07 12.37
C LYS A 112 -16.18 12.07 13.53
N PRO A 113 -15.51 13.19 13.86
CA PRO A 113 -14.76 13.26 15.08
C PRO A 113 -15.73 12.93 16.22
N GLU A 114 -15.51 11.77 16.84
CA GLU A 114 -16.16 11.41 18.09
C GLU A 114 -15.91 12.59 19.04
N GLU A 115 -17.00 13.23 19.46
CA GLU A 115 -17.07 14.59 20.01
C GLU A 115 -15.81 14.97 20.80
N SER A 116 -14.91 15.70 20.16
CA SER A 116 -13.66 16.14 20.76
C SER A 116 -13.98 17.32 21.69
N PRO A 117 -13.49 17.32 22.95
CA PRO A 117 -13.77 18.37 23.92
C PRO A 117 -13.28 19.72 23.37
N GLU A 118 -14.08 20.76 23.57
CA GLU A 118 -13.97 22.10 23.01
C GLU A 118 -12.55 22.70 23.16
N GLY A 119 -11.69 22.48 22.16
CA GLY A 119 -10.35 23.06 22.06
C GLY A 119 -10.35 24.43 21.34
N PRO A 120 -9.33 25.27 21.58
CA PRO A 120 -9.27 26.64 21.07
C PRO A 120 -9.31 26.69 19.53
N SER A 121 -10.11 27.63 19.01
CA SER A 121 -10.50 27.74 17.60
C SER A 121 -9.36 27.90 16.59
N GLN A 122 -8.21 28.44 17.01
CA GLN A 122 -7.08 28.72 16.11
C GLN A 122 -6.28 27.46 15.74
N GLU A 123 -6.11 26.50 16.66
CA GLU A 123 -5.44 25.23 16.35
C GLU A 123 -6.29 24.37 15.42
N LYS A 124 -7.62 24.42 15.60
CA LYS A 124 -8.59 23.77 14.71
C LYS A 124 -8.53 24.33 13.29
N GLU A 125 -8.39 25.64 13.13
CA GLU A 125 -8.29 26.28 11.82
C GLU A 125 -6.97 26.00 11.11
N ALA A 126 -5.85 25.99 11.85
CA ALA A 126 -4.54 25.62 11.31
C ALA A 126 -4.44 24.12 10.94
N ALA A 127 -4.98 23.25 11.79
CA ALA A 127 -5.11 21.82 11.50
C ALA A 127 -6.00 21.60 10.28
N GLU A 128 -7.16 22.27 10.20
CA GLU A 128 -8.03 22.21 9.01
C GLU A 128 -7.31 22.68 7.74
N LYS A 129 -6.43 23.68 7.81
CA LYS A 129 -5.66 24.16 6.64
C LYS A 129 -4.66 23.12 6.14
N ILE A 130 -3.96 22.44 7.05
CA ILE A 130 -3.03 21.33 6.72
C ILE A 130 -3.84 20.10 6.26
N LEU A 131 -4.95 19.77 6.91
CA LEU A 131 -5.90 18.72 6.54
C LEU A 131 -6.55 18.95 5.16
N ARG A 132 -6.80 20.20 4.78
CA ARG A 132 -7.32 20.58 3.44
C ARG A 132 -6.27 20.43 2.35
N SER A 133 -4.97 20.45 2.69
CA SER A 133 -3.90 19.97 1.79
C SER A 133 -3.76 18.45 1.78
N GLY A 134 -4.74 17.74 2.36
CA GLY A 134 -4.74 16.31 2.60
C GLY A 134 -4.29 15.47 1.42
N VAL A 135 -3.88 14.25 1.74
CA VAL A 135 -3.30 13.29 0.81
C VAL A 135 -4.14 13.20 -0.46
N HIS A 136 -3.60 13.72 -1.55
CA HIS A 136 -4.21 13.58 -2.86
C HIS A 136 -4.29 12.10 -3.20
N LYS A 137 -5.48 11.64 -3.60
CA LYS A 137 -5.67 10.29 -4.14
C LYS A 137 -4.68 10.07 -5.28
N GLY A 138 -3.99 8.93 -5.27
CA GLY A 138 -2.98 8.60 -6.25
C GLY A 138 -1.57 9.10 -5.92
N CYS A 139 -1.32 9.64 -4.73
CA CYS A 139 0.03 9.92 -4.26
C CYS A 139 0.80 8.60 -4.11
N VAL A 140 1.93 8.48 -4.81
CA VAL A 140 2.82 7.32 -4.78
C VAL A 140 4.01 7.63 -3.90
N GLY A 141 4.29 6.78 -2.92
CA GLY A 141 5.40 6.98 -2.00
C GLY A 141 5.74 5.73 -1.20
N TRP A 142 6.48 5.93 -0.12
CA TRP A 142 6.99 4.88 0.73
C TRP A 142 6.61 5.13 2.19
N VAL A 143 6.02 4.12 2.82
CA VAL A 143 5.78 4.12 4.27
C VAL A 143 6.81 3.24 4.96
N THR A 144 7.15 3.61 6.19
CA THR A 144 7.98 2.80 7.08
C THR A 144 7.07 2.02 8.02
N ILE A 145 7.21 0.70 8.02
CA ILE A 145 6.59 -0.21 8.96
C ILE A 145 7.71 -0.64 9.91
N LEU A 146 7.60 -0.26 11.19
CA LEU A 146 8.52 -0.79 12.19
C LEU A 146 8.20 -2.27 12.40
N VAL A 147 9.09 -3.14 11.93
CA VAL A 147 9.06 -4.56 12.26
C VAL A 147 10.08 -4.74 13.37
N SER A 148 9.65 -4.57 14.62
CA SER A 148 10.50 -4.97 15.74
C SER A 148 10.67 -6.49 15.66
N ILE A 149 11.88 -6.95 15.33
CA ILE A 149 12.23 -8.38 15.27
C ILE A 149 12.11 -9.02 16.68
N ASP A 150 12.18 -8.21 17.74
CA ASP A 150 12.02 -8.60 19.14
C ASP A 150 10.65 -8.28 19.75
N ALA A 151 9.59 -8.16 18.92
CA ALA A 151 8.23 -7.83 19.38
C ALA A 151 7.61 -8.85 20.37
N CYS A 152 8.29 -9.93 20.73
CA CYS A 152 7.87 -10.79 21.84
C CYS A 152 7.94 -10.12 23.21
N ALA A 153 8.67 -9.02 23.40
CA ALA A 153 8.85 -8.39 24.72
C ALA A 153 8.21 -6.99 24.88
N ALA A 154 7.91 -6.28 23.79
CA ALA A 154 7.28 -4.96 23.86
C ALA A 154 6.22 -4.82 22.76
N SER A 155 5.00 -4.46 23.16
CA SER A 155 3.85 -4.16 22.30
C SER A 155 4.18 -3.06 21.28
N SER A 156 4.80 -3.44 20.18
CA SER A 156 5.18 -2.50 19.13
C SER A 156 3.92 -1.93 18.50
N PRO A 157 3.89 -0.61 18.21
CA PRO A 157 2.71 0.00 17.63
C PRO A 157 2.41 -0.62 16.25
N VAL A 158 1.17 -1.06 16.07
CA VAL A 158 0.67 -1.54 14.77
C VAL A 158 0.28 -0.32 13.95
N PHE A 159 0.97 -0.10 12.83
CA PHE A 159 0.70 1.02 11.93
C PHE A 159 -0.41 0.75 10.94
N PHE A 160 -0.50 -0.49 10.46
CA PHE A 160 -1.41 -0.90 9.41
C PHE A 160 -2.10 -2.20 9.76
N GLU A 161 -3.37 -2.31 9.38
CA GLU A 161 -4.09 -3.59 9.31
C GLU A 161 -4.42 -3.92 7.86
N ALA A 162 -4.39 -5.20 7.51
CA ALA A 162 -4.84 -5.65 6.20
C ALA A 162 -6.33 -5.33 6.06
N CYS A 163 -6.70 -4.60 5.01
CA CYS A 163 -8.11 -4.48 4.66
C CYS A 163 -8.58 -5.86 4.24
N ALA A 164 -9.68 -6.35 4.82
CA ALA A 164 -10.38 -7.49 4.27
C ALA A 164 -10.66 -7.16 2.79
N LEU A 165 -10.01 -7.88 1.88
CA LEU A 165 -10.36 -7.81 0.47
C LEU A 165 -11.85 -8.13 0.42
N ALA A 166 -12.64 -7.23 -0.18
CA ALA A 166 -14.02 -7.57 -0.50
C ALA A 166 -13.96 -8.93 -1.18
N LYS A 167 -14.71 -9.92 -0.65
CA LYS A 167 -14.74 -11.26 -1.25
C LYS A 167 -14.94 -11.03 -2.75
N PRO A 168 -14.06 -11.56 -3.62
CA PRO A 168 -14.17 -11.32 -5.05
C PRO A 168 -15.60 -11.63 -5.42
N GLN A 169 -16.33 -10.60 -5.86
CA GLN A 169 -17.70 -10.76 -6.27
C GLN A 169 -17.62 -11.77 -7.42
N ALA A 170 -18.19 -12.96 -7.22
CA ALA A 170 -18.13 -14.00 -8.23
C ALA A 170 -18.54 -13.35 -9.56
N PRO A 171 -17.75 -13.50 -10.64
CA PRO A 171 -18.08 -12.87 -11.91
C PRO A 171 -19.53 -13.23 -12.20
N LYS A 172 -20.38 -12.21 -12.37
CA LYS A 172 -21.76 -12.44 -12.81
C LYS A 172 -21.62 -13.17 -14.14
N GLN A 173 -21.96 -14.46 -14.15
CA GLN A 173 -22.03 -15.22 -15.39
C GLN A 173 -23.11 -14.54 -16.23
N GLU A 174 -22.70 -13.72 -17.20
CA GLU A 174 -23.64 -13.26 -18.21
C GLU A 174 -24.05 -14.49 -19.02
N PRO A 175 -25.37 -14.74 -19.18
CA PRO A 175 -25.83 -15.85 -19.97
C PRO A 175 -25.32 -15.67 -21.40
N PHE A 176 -24.45 -16.57 -21.84
CA PHE A 176 -24.06 -16.64 -23.25
C PHE A 176 -25.29 -17.02 -24.07
N CYS A 177 -25.89 -16.03 -24.74
CA CYS A 177 -26.84 -16.30 -25.80
C CYS A 177 -26.04 -16.72 -27.04
N TYR A 178 -26.12 -18.01 -27.41
CA TYR A 178 -25.74 -18.45 -28.75
C TYR A 178 -26.81 -17.93 -29.74
N GLN A 179 -26.37 -17.19 -30.76
CA GLN A 179 -27.17 -16.85 -31.94
C GLN A 179 -26.79 -17.76 -33.11
#